data_AF-A0A1Q9N8M1-F1
#
_entry.id   AF-A0A1Q9N8M1-F1
#
_cell.length_a   1.000
_cell.length_b   1.000
_cell.length_c   1.000
_cell.angle_alpha   90.00
_cell.angle_beta   90.00
_cell.angle_gamma   90.00
#
_symmetry.space_group_name_H-M   'P 1'
#
loop_
_entity.id
_entity.type
_entity.pdbx_description
1 polymer ?
#
loop_
_entity_poly.entity_id
_entity_poly.type
_entity_poly.pdbx_seq_one_letter_code
_entity_poly.pdbx_strand_id
1 'polypeptide(L)'
;MDNFDNVNENRFKNDVIDKYNSFSIKELFFDILKHDLNNTLITAQGFTQILTERLKVDGDKHLSEMINKNIIKSHLILNNVIDFLKNINFDNLKLKQINLYEIIQVAIESSELQNENIMVENQLFSKIFVNGNKILGNLFVNLFNNVVNHAKEGKKIRLQSVELEKYWQIKIIDFGKGISQKAKNEVLNNTSQRK
;
A
#
# COMPACT_ATOMS: atom_id res chain seq x y z
N MET A 1 34.71 -32.37 -17.22
CA MET A 1 34.05 -31.04 -17.21
C MET A 1 32.56 -31.14 -16.84
N ASP A 2 31.90 -32.28 -17.04
CA ASP A 2 30.43 -32.42 -16.88
C ASP A 2 29.87 -32.46 -15.45
N ASN A 3 30.70 -32.58 -14.40
CA ASN A 3 30.20 -32.74 -13.03
C ASN A 3 29.99 -31.43 -12.27
N PHE A 4 30.56 -30.31 -12.75
CA PHE A 4 30.39 -28.98 -12.12
C PHE A 4 29.09 -28.30 -12.58
N ASP A 5 28.71 -28.49 -13.83
CA ASP A 5 27.49 -27.90 -14.40
C ASP A 5 26.21 -28.54 -13.85
N ASN A 6 26.23 -29.86 -13.64
CA ASN A 6 25.09 -30.62 -13.12
C ASN A 6 24.82 -30.35 -11.61
N VAL A 7 25.86 -30.03 -10.83
CA VAL A 7 25.71 -29.63 -9.42
C VAL A 7 25.15 -28.21 -9.31
N ASN A 8 25.55 -27.29 -10.20
CA ASN A 8 25.01 -25.94 -10.24
C ASN A 8 23.55 -25.91 -10.72
N GLU A 9 23.18 -26.73 -11.71
CA GLU A 9 21.79 -26.85 -12.15
C GLU A 9 20.87 -27.42 -11.05
N ASN A 10 21.32 -28.45 -10.32
CA ASN A 10 20.53 -29.03 -9.24
C ASN A 10 20.42 -28.08 -8.04
N ARG A 11 21.48 -27.34 -7.69
CA ARG A 11 21.39 -26.29 -6.67
C ARG A 11 20.44 -25.18 -7.08
N PHE A 12 20.51 -24.72 -8.33
CA PHE A 12 19.63 -23.68 -8.83
C PHE A 12 18.16 -24.14 -8.85
N LYS A 13 17.87 -25.37 -9.26
CA LYS A 13 16.51 -25.95 -9.19
C LYS A 13 16.01 -26.04 -7.75
N ASN A 14 16.83 -26.51 -6.82
CA ASN A 14 16.46 -26.61 -5.41
C ASN A 14 16.21 -25.23 -4.79
N ASP A 15 17.07 -24.25 -5.07
CA ASP A 15 16.89 -22.87 -4.61
C ASP A 15 15.58 -22.26 -5.14
N VAL A 16 15.21 -22.54 -6.40
CA VAL A 16 13.93 -22.08 -6.99
C VAL A 16 12.74 -22.76 -6.32
N ILE A 17 12.81 -24.07 -6.06
CA ILE A 17 11.74 -24.85 -5.40
C ILE A 17 11.56 -24.40 -3.95
N ASP A 18 12.63 -24.27 -3.19
CA ASP A 18 12.59 -23.84 -1.79
C ASP A 18 12.02 -22.43 -1.65
N LYS A 19 12.37 -21.57 -2.60
CA LYS A 19 11.84 -20.21 -2.67
C LYS A 19 10.37 -20.16 -3.03
N TYR A 20 9.93 -20.98 -3.97
CA TYR A 20 8.52 -21.11 -4.34
C TYR A 20 7.68 -21.68 -3.19
N ASN A 21 8.21 -22.67 -2.47
CA ASN A 21 7.60 -23.24 -1.27
C ASN A 21 7.53 -22.21 -0.14
N SER A 22 8.61 -21.47 0.12
CA SER A 22 8.64 -20.40 1.12
C SER A 22 7.65 -19.29 0.80
N PHE A 23 7.51 -18.93 -0.47
CA PHE A 23 6.54 -17.94 -0.94
C PHE A 23 5.10 -18.43 -0.72
N SER A 24 4.78 -19.64 -1.20
CA SER A 24 3.45 -20.25 -1.05
C SER A 24 3.03 -20.40 0.42
N ILE A 25 3.96 -20.80 1.29
CA ILE A 25 3.69 -20.92 2.74
C ILE A 25 3.41 -19.53 3.35
N LYS A 26 4.10 -18.47 2.90
CA LYS A 26 3.84 -17.11 3.39
C LYS A 26 2.51 -16.56 2.90
N GLU A 27 2.12 -16.79 1.65
CA GLU A 27 0.80 -16.41 1.15
C GLU A 27 -0.31 -17.09 1.94
N LEU A 28 -0.16 -18.40 2.17
CA LEU A 28 -1.08 -19.17 3.02
C LEU A 28 -1.13 -18.60 4.45
N PHE A 29 0.01 -18.24 5.02
CA PHE A 29 0.09 -17.62 6.35
C PHE A 29 -0.62 -16.26 6.40
N PHE A 30 -0.48 -15.44 5.35
CA PHE A 30 -1.20 -14.17 5.25
C PHE A 30 -2.71 -14.35 5.10
N ASP A 31 -3.15 -15.35 4.33
CA ASP A 31 -4.57 -15.63 4.17
C ASP A 31 -5.21 -16.16 5.47
N ILE A 32 -4.51 -17.01 6.22
CA ILE A 32 -4.94 -17.47 7.55
C ILE A 32 -5.02 -16.29 8.52
N LEU A 33 -3.96 -15.48 8.61
CA LEU A 33 -3.95 -14.30 9.48
C LEU A 33 -5.06 -13.31 9.10
N LYS A 34 -5.29 -13.08 7.80
CA LYS A 34 -6.39 -12.26 7.30
C LYS A 34 -7.72 -12.76 7.82
N HIS A 35 -8.00 -14.04 7.65
CA HIS A 35 -9.26 -14.65 8.05
C HIS A 35 -9.50 -14.49 9.56
N ASP A 36 -8.51 -14.83 10.38
CA ASP A 36 -8.66 -14.84 11.83
C ASP A 36 -8.73 -13.42 12.41
N LEU A 37 -7.95 -12.48 11.87
CA LEU A 37 -8.02 -11.07 12.28
C LEU A 37 -9.33 -10.41 11.83
N ASN A 38 -9.82 -10.70 10.62
CA ASN A 38 -11.12 -10.21 10.19
C ASN A 38 -12.24 -10.76 11.09
N ASN A 39 -12.21 -12.04 11.42
CA ASN A 39 -13.23 -12.68 12.26
C ASN A 39 -13.26 -12.11 13.68
N THR A 40 -12.09 -11.87 14.29
CA THR A 40 -12.01 -11.25 15.63
C THR A 40 -12.53 -9.81 15.62
N LEU A 41 -12.22 -9.03 14.58
CA LEU A 41 -12.74 -7.67 14.43
C LEU A 41 -14.25 -7.64 14.13
N ILE A 42 -14.78 -8.51 13.27
CA ILE A 42 -16.23 -8.64 13.02
C ILE A 42 -16.96 -8.98 14.32
N THR A 43 -16.43 -9.94 15.09
CA THR A 43 -17.01 -10.34 16.38
C THR A 43 -17.01 -9.18 17.37
N ALA A 44 -15.89 -8.46 17.49
CA ALA A 44 -15.80 -7.27 18.32
C ALA A 44 -16.81 -6.20 17.87
N GLN A 45 -16.96 -5.99 16.56
CA GLN A 45 -17.91 -5.03 15.99
C GLN A 45 -19.34 -5.39 16.39
N GLY A 46 -19.72 -6.67 16.24
CA GLY A 46 -21.03 -7.18 16.65
C GLY A 46 -21.30 -6.97 18.14
N PHE A 47 -20.33 -7.25 19.01
CA PHE A 47 -20.49 -6.97 20.44
C PHE A 47 -20.65 -5.48 20.74
N THR A 48 -19.91 -4.60 20.06
CA THR A 48 -20.09 -3.15 20.26
C THR A 48 -21.44 -2.66 19.77
N GLN A 49 -21.98 -3.21 18.68
CA GLN A 49 -23.31 -2.86 18.19
C GLN A 49 -24.39 -3.29 19.19
N ILE A 50 -24.32 -4.53 19.71
CA ILE A 50 -25.23 -5.04 20.74
C ILE A 50 -25.13 -4.21 22.03
N LEU A 51 -23.92 -3.81 22.44
CA LEU A 51 -23.72 -2.91 23.57
C LEU A 51 -24.39 -1.55 23.32
N THR A 52 -24.15 -0.93 22.15
CA THR A 52 -24.74 0.36 21.78
C THR A 52 -26.28 0.33 21.85
N GLU A 53 -26.90 -0.78 21.42
CA GLU A 53 -28.36 -0.97 21.45
C GLU A 53 -28.93 -1.17 22.87
N ARG A 54 -28.14 -1.71 23.81
CA ARG A 54 -28.57 -2.03 25.18
C ARG A 54 -28.29 -0.93 26.21
N LEU A 55 -27.41 0.02 25.88
CA LEU A 55 -27.02 1.10 26.78
C LEU A 55 -28.13 2.14 26.92
N LYS A 56 -28.49 2.44 28.18
CA LYS A 56 -29.56 3.38 28.54
C LYS A 56 -29.06 4.78 28.91
N VAL A 57 -27.74 4.91 29.10
CA VAL A 57 -27.08 6.16 29.51
C VAL A 57 -26.28 6.69 28.33
N ASP A 58 -26.47 7.96 27.99
CA ASP A 58 -25.84 8.59 26.80
C ASP A 58 -24.30 8.54 26.83
N GLY A 59 -23.69 8.63 28.02
CA GLY A 59 -22.23 8.53 28.18
C GLY A 59 -21.66 7.17 27.80
N ASP A 60 -22.35 6.09 28.14
CA ASP A 60 -21.91 4.73 27.80
C ASP A 60 -22.10 4.45 26.31
N LYS A 61 -23.20 4.96 25.73
CA LYS A 61 -23.48 4.82 24.29
C LYS A 61 -22.38 5.47 23.45
N HIS A 62 -21.92 6.65 23.85
CA HIS A 62 -20.80 7.34 23.20
C HIS A 62 -19.50 6.51 23.26
N LEU A 63 -19.19 5.88 24.40
CA LEU A 63 -18.03 4.98 24.53
C LEU A 63 -18.15 3.77 23.59
N SER A 64 -19.33 3.16 23.50
CA SER A 64 -19.56 2.03 22.59
C SER A 64 -19.40 2.41 21.12
N GLU A 65 -19.91 3.57 20.72
CA GLU A 65 -19.73 4.12 19.38
C GLU A 65 -18.25 4.42 19.07
N MET A 66 -17.47 4.89 20.05
CA MET A 66 -16.03 5.09 19.91
C MET A 66 -15.27 3.77 19.71
N ILE A 67 -15.64 2.70 20.43
CA ILE A 67 -15.03 1.38 20.25
C ILE A 67 -15.37 0.83 18.86
N ASN A 68 -16.63 0.94 18.43
CA ASN A 68 -17.05 0.52 17.09
C ASN A 68 -16.28 1.25 15.99
N LYS A 69 -16.12 2.58 16.11
CA LYS A 69 -15.30 3.38 15.18
C LYS A 69 -13.85 2.91 15.12
N ASN A 70 -13.25 2.53 16.26
CA ASN A 70 -11.89 2.00 16.28
C ASN A 70 -11.79 0.61 15.63
N ILE A 71 -12.79 -0.25 15.81
CA ILE A 71 -12.83 -1.57 15.16
C ILE A 71 -12.93 -1.43 13.64
N ILE A 72 -13.78 -0.52 13.14
CA ILE A 72 -13.87 -0.20 11.71
C ILE A 72 -12.53 0.33 11.18
N LYS A 73 -11.86 1.21 11.95
CA LYS A 73 -10.53 1.72 11.58
C LYS A 73 -9.48 0.59 11.52
N SER A 74 -9.50 -0.33 12.47
CA SER A 74 -8.62 -1.50 12.48
C SER A 74 -8.84 -2.42 11.29
N HIS A 75 -10.10 -2.63 10.89
CA HIS A 75 -10.46 -3.37 9.66
C HIS A 75 -9.83 -2.74 8.41
N LEU A 76 -9.93 -1.41 8.29
CA LEU A 76 -9.34 -0.68 7.17
C LEU A 76 -7.81 -0.82 7.15
N ILE A 77 -7.16 -0.67 8.30
CA ILE A 77 -5.69 -0.83 8.42
C ILE A 77 -5.28 -2.25 8.04
N LEU A 78 -6.00 -3.26 8.55
CA LEU A 78 -5.71 -4.66 8.29
C LEU A 78 -5.80 -4.98 6.79
N ASN A 79 -6.86 -4.54 6.12
CA ASN A 79 -7.02 -4.73 4.68
C ASN A 79 -5.87 -4.06 3.91
N ASN A 80 -5.50 -2.83 4.25
CA ASN A 80 -4.36 -2.16 3.61
C ASN A 80 -3.03 -2.90 3.81
N VAL A 81 -2.81 -3.48 5.00
CA VAL A 81 -1.60 -4.27 5.30
C VAL A 81 -1.60 -5.56 4.49
N ILE A 82 -2.73 -6.25 4.42
CA ILE A 82 -2.86 -7.48 3.63
C ILE A 82 -2.63 -7.19 2.15
N ASP A 83 -3.27 -6.15 1.61
CA ASP A 83 -3.13 -5.77 0.22
C ASP A 83 -1.69 -5.36 -0.09
N PHE A 84 -1.02 -4.67 0.84
CA PHE A 84 0.40 -4.41 0.73
C PHE A 84 1.23 -5.71 0.68
N LEU A 85 0.99 -6.64 1.61
CA LEU A 85 1.76 -7.89 1.73
C LEU A 85 1.55 -8.83 0.55
N LYS A 86 0.32 -8.95 0.03
CA LYS A 86 0.00 -9.73 -1.18
C LYS A 86 0.72 -9.20 -2.43
N ASN A 87 0.90 -7.89 -2.51
CA ASN A 87 1.54 -7.26 -3.66
C ASN A 87 3.06 -7.13 -3.51
N ILE A 88 3.64 -7.46 -2.36
CA ILE A 88 5.11 -7.47 -2.19
C ILE A 88 5.69 -8.77 -2.73
N ASN A 89 6.49 -8.65 -3.78
CA ASN A 89 7.49 -9.66 -4.09
C ASN A 89 8.75 -9.40 -3.24
N PHE A 90 8.97 -10.24 -2.22
CA PHE A 90 10.04 -10.08 -1.21
C PHE A 90 11.46 -10.20 -1.80
N ASP A 91 11.63 -10.75 -3.01
CA ASP A 91 12.91 -10.69 -3.74
C ASP A 91 13.33 -9.27 -4.08
N ASN A 92 12.36 -8.38 -4.19
CA ASN A 92 12.57 -6.98 -4.47
C ASN A 92 12.82 -6.16 -3.21
N LEU A 93 13.23 -6.75 -2.08
CA LEU A 93 13.54 -5.99 -0.86
C LEU A 93 14.95 -5.41 -0.83
N LYS A 94 15.90 -6.02 -1.55
CA LYS A 94 17.28 -5.51 -1.61
C LYS A 94 17.29 -4.10 -2.21
N LEU A 95 17.83 -3.17 -1.45
CA LEU A 95 18.08 -1.81 -1.93
C LEU A 95 19.14 -1.86 -3.01
N LYS A 96 18.85 -1.21 -4.13
CA LYS A 96 19.76 -1.05 -5.25
C LYS A 96 19.55 0.34 -5.84
N GLN A 97 20.53 0.81 -6.61
CA GLN A 97 20.33 2.00 -7.41
C GLN A 97 19.26 1.71 -8.46
N ILE A 98 18.19 2.50 -8.46
CA ILE A 98 17.05 2.39 -9.37
C ILE A 98 16.74 3.75 -9.96
N ASN A 99 16.22 3.77 -11.19
CA ASN A 99 15.63 4.96 -11.78
C ASN A 99 14.15 5.04 -11.41
N LEU A 100 13.80 6.00 -10.55
CA LEU A 100 12.44 6.18 -10.06
C LEU A 100 11.48 6.60 -11.17
N TYR A 101 11.97 7.29 -12.22
CA TYR A 101 11.17 7.64 -13.39
C TYR A 101 10.55 6.41 -14.04
N GLU A 102 11.36 5.38 -14.30
CA GLU A 102 10.91 4.10 -14.90
C GLU A 102 9.88 3.41 -14.03
N ILE A 103 10.11 3.37 -12.71
CA ILE A 103 9.16 2.78 -11.77
C ILE A 103 7.82 3.53 -11.79
N ILE A 104 7.85 4.87 -11.85
CA ILE A 104 6.65 5.69 -11.91
C ILE A 104 5.89 5.46 -13.23
N GLN A 105 6.58 5.32 -14.37
CA GLN A 105 5.93 5.01 -15.64
C GLN A 105 5.20 3.66 -15.59
N VAL A 106 5.88 2.61 -15.11
CA VAL A 106 5.26 1.28 -14.95
C VAL A 106 4.08 1.34 -13.98
N ALA A 107 4.16 2.15 -12.92
CA ALA A 107 3.07 2.30 -11.97
C ALA A 107 1.85 3.04 -12.57
N ILE A 108 2.06 4.00 -13.47
CA ILE A 108 0.96 4.63 -14.23
C ILE A 108 0.24 3.57 -15.05
N GLU A 109 0.99 2.77 -15.80
CA GLU A 109 0.46 1.69 -16.65
C GLU A 109 -0.24 0.58 -15.84
N SER A 110 0.26 0.29 -14.63
CA SER A 110 -0.30 -0.76 -13.77
C SER A 110 -1.49 -0.29 -12.93
N SER A 111 -1.80 1.00 -12.93
CA SER A 111 -2.86 1.60 -12.11
C SER A 111 -4.17 1.74 -12.88
N GLU A 112 -5.26 1.95 -12.15
CA GLU A 112 -6.58 2.25 -12.76
C GLU A 112 -6.55 3.57 -13.56
N LEU A 113 -5.53 4.40 -13.36
CA LEU A 113 -5.38 5.69 -14.02
C LEU A 113 -5.25 5.57 -15.54
N GLN A 114 -4.72 4.44 -16.07
CA GLN A 114 -4.66 4.20 -17.51
C GLN A 114 -6.04 3.94 -18.14
N ASN A 115 -7.01 3.44 -17.36
CA ASN A 115 -8.34 3.09 -17.84
C ASN A 115 -9.34 4.25 -17.74
N GLU A 116 -8.91 5.39 -17.20
CA GLU A 116 -9.75 6.55 -16.92
C GLU A 116 -9.37 7.73 -17.82
N ASN A 117 -10.34 8.61 -18.08
CA ASN A 117 -10.12 9.84 -18.85
C ASN A 117 -9.43 10.94 -18.01
N ILE A 118 -8.24 10.64 -17.47
CA ILE A 118 -7.44 11.55 -16.65
C ILE A 118 -6.14 11.91 -17.40
N MET A 119 -5.93 13.20 -17.65
CA MET A 119 -4.71 13.70 -18.29
C MET A 119 -3.52 13.67 -17.32
N VAL A 120 -2.44 12.98 -17.69
CA VAL A 120 -1.16 12.98 -16.95
C VAL A 120 -0.23 14.06 -17.50
N GLU A 121 -0.04 15.14 -16.75
CA GLU A 121 0.99 16.14 -17.02
C GLU A 121 2.31 15.71 -16.35
N ASN A 122 3.15 14.99 -17.11
CA ASN A 122 4.43 14.47 -16.61
C ASN A 122 5.56 15.50 -16.75
N GLN A 123 5.98 16.09 -15.63
CA GLN A 123 7.12 17.00 -15.51
C GLN A 123 8.24 16.39 -14.65
N LEU A 124 8.34 15.05 -14.62
CA LEU A 124 9.43 14.35 -13.95
C LEU A 124 10.70 14.43 -14.80
N PHE A 125 11.85 14.49 -14.13
CA PHE A 125 13.12 14.24 -14.77
C PHE A 125 13.22 12.76 -15.16
N SER A 126 13.84 12.49 -16.31
CA SER A 126 14.00 11.13 -16.83
C SER A 126 15.03 10.30 -16.06
N LYS A 127 15.90 10.95 -15.27
CA LYS A 127 16.99 10.34 -14.50
C LYS A 127 16.86 10.67 -13.02
N ILE A 128 16.07 9.88 -12.30
CA ILE A 128 15.84 10.05 -10.86
C ILE A 128 16.45 8.84 -10.15
N PHE A 129 17.75 8.88 -9.87
CA PHE A 129 18.42 7.76 -9.23
C PHE A 129 18.31 7.81 -7.71
N VAL A 130 17.74 6.75 -7.13
CA VAL A 130 17.64 6.57 -5.67
C VAL A 130 18.12 5.19 -5.26
N ASN A 131 18.55 5.05 -4.01
CA ASN A 131 18.77 3.74 -3.42
C ASN A 131 17.42 3.22 -2.89
N GLY A 132 16.81 2.31 -3.64
CA GLY A 132 15.47 1.84 -3.35
C GLY A 132 15.22 0.47 -3.96
N ASN A 133 13.97 0.04 -3.98
CA ASN A 133 13.61 -1.29 -4.42
C ASN A 133 12.26 -1.29 -5.15
N LYS A 134 11.87 -2.41 -5.77
CA LYS A 134 10.68 -2.41 -6.64
C LYS A 134 9.36 -2.21 -5.90
N ILE A 135 9.34 -2.28 -4.56
CA ILE A 135 8.15 -2.02 -3.74
C ILE A 135 7.69 -0.56 -3.88
N LEU A 136 8.60 0.36 -4.26
CA LEU A 136 8.22 1.73 -4.61
C LEU A 136 7.19 1.78 -5.75
N GLY A 137 7.17 0.79 -6.66
CA GLY A 137 6.12 0.68 -7.67
C GLY A 137 4.73 0.55 -7.06
N ASN A 138 4.58 -0.33 -6.06
CA ASN A 138 3.31 -0.53 -5.35
C ASN A 138 2.84 0.74 -4.63
N LEU A 139 3.79 1.50 -4.06
CA LEU A 139 3.49 2.81 -3.46
C LEU A 139 2.88 3.74 -4.51
N PHE A 140 3.50 3.88 -5.68
CA PHE A 140 2.99 4.75 -6.73
C PHE A 140 1.64 4.28 -7.29
N VAL A 141 1.46 2.97 -7.52
CA VAL A 141 0.16 2.40 -7.93
C VAL A 141 -0.94 2.77 -6.94
N ASN A 142 -0.69 2.61 -5.64
CA ASN A 142 -1.65 2.98 -4.59
C ASN A 142 -1.98 4.49 -4.65
N LEU A 143 -0.96 5.35 -4.77
CA LEU A 143 -1.18 6.80 -4.91
C LEU A 143 -2.01 7.15 -6.16
N PHE A 144 -1.78 6.49 -7.30
CA PHE A 144 -2.56 6.72 -8.51
C PHE A 144 -4.00 6.21 -8.41
N ASN A 145 -4.20 5.04 -7.81
CA ASN A 145 -5.56 4.55 -7.52
C ASN A 145 -6.30 5.48 -6.56
N ASN A 146 -5.62 6.13 -5.60
CA ASN A 146 -6.24 7.16 -4.77
C ASN A 146 -6.70 8.38 -5.58
N VAL A 147 -5.95 8.78 -6.63
CA VAL A 147 -6.37 9.85 -7.54
C VAL A 147 -7.64 9.44 -8.30
N VAL A 148 -7.71 8.22 -8.82
CA VAL A 148 -8.92 7.70 -9.48
C VAL A 148 -10.12 7.69 -8.52
N ASN A 149 -9.94 7.13 -7.33
CA ASN A 149 -11.02 6.96 -6.36
C ASN A 149 -11.55 8.26 -5.77
N HIS A 150 -10.70 9.30 -5.64
CA HIS A 150 -11.05 10.49 -4.89
C HIS A 150 -10.99 11.81 -5.66
N ALA A 151 -10.30 11.82 -6.81
CA ALA A 151 -10.00 13.04 -7.57
C ALA A 151 -10.27 12.93 -9.08
N LYS A 152 -10.93 11.87 -9.56
CA LYS A 152 -11.26 11.68 -10.98
C LYS A 152 -12.02 12.84 -11.62
N GLU A 153 -12.83 13.57 -10.85
CA GLU A 153 -13.56 14.75 -11.32
C GLU A 153 -12.65 15.87 -11.83
N GLY A 154 -11.42 15.95 -11.30
CA GLY A 154 -10.41 16.91 -11.72
C GLY A 154 -9.84 16.64 -13.11
N LYS A 155 -10.05 15.42 -13.66
CA LYS A 155 -9.62 14.96 -14.99
C LYS A 155 -8.14 15.17 -15.32
N LYS A 156 -7.31 15.52 -14.33
CA LYS A 156 -5.92 15.87 -14.51
C LYS A 156 -5.12 15.49 -13.28
N ILE A 157 -3.91 15.04 -13.50
CA ILE A 157 -2.86 14.84 -12.51
C ILE A 157 -1.57 15.47 -13.04
N ARG A 158 -0.80 16.11 -12.16
CA ARG A 158 0.52 16.66 -12.49
C ARG A 158 1.60 15.98 -11.65
N LEU A 159 2.62 15.47 -12.32
CA LEU A 159 3.78 14.85 -11.70
C LEU A 159 4.97 15.80 -11.81
N GLN A 160 5.66 16.08 -10.71
CA GLN A 160 6.86 16.92 -10.72
C GLN A 160 7.97 16.28 -9.89
N SER A 161 9.21 16.45 -10.32
CA SER A 161 10.39 16.06 -9.53
C SER A 161 11.24 17.28 -9.26
N VAL A 162 11.74 17.39 -8.04
CA VAL A 162 12.72 18.40 -7.65
C VAL A 162 13.90 17.68 -7.02
N GLU A 163 15.10 17.93 -7.54
CA GLU A 163 16.34 17.50 -6.89
C GLU A 163 16.63 18.44 -5.72
N LEU A 164 16.83 17.87 -4.54
CA LEU A 164 17.27 18.58 -3.34
C LEU A 164 18.59 17.96 -2.89
N GLU A 165 19.35 18.68 -2.05
CA GLU A 165 20.76 18.32 -1.71
C GLU A 165 20.99 16.86 -1.31
N LYS A 166 20.00 16.21 -0.67
CA LYS A 166 20.12 14.84 -0.14
C LYS A 166 19.06 13.87 -0.65
N TYR A 167 18.05 14.34 -1.37
CA TYR A 167 16.92 13.51 -1.76
C TYR A 167 16.17 14.09 -2.95
N TRP A 168 15.41 13.23 -3.63
CA TRP A 168 14.44 13.64 -4.63
C TRP A 168 13.09 13.91 -3.98
N GLN A 169 12.48 15.04 -4.29
CA GLN A 169 11.09 15.31 -3.97
C GLN A 169 10.23 14.99 -5.19
N ILE A 170 9.35 14.00 -5.06
CA ILE A 170 8.32 13.69 -6.06
C ILE A 170 7.00 14.29 -5.60
N LYS A 171 6.38 15.11 -6.45
CA LYS A 171 5.07 15.72 -6.23
C LYS A 171 4.07 15.07 -7.16
N ILE A 172 2.97 14.61 -6.59
CA ILE A 172 1.81 14.08 -7.29
C ILE A 172 0.64 15.01 -6.93
N ILE A 173 0.16 15.76 -7.91
CA ILE A 173 -0.83 16.82 -7.70
C ILE A 173 -2.09 16.44 -8.46
N ASP A 174 -3.17 16.14 -7.74
CA ASP A 174 -4.49 15.97 -8.31
C ASP A 174 -5.28 17.29 -8.31
N PHE A 175 -6.37 17.32 -9.06
CA PHE A 175 -7.26 18.49 -9.19
C PHE A 175 -8.70 18.16 -8.76
N GLY A 176 -8.88 17.22 -7.84
CA GLY A 176 -10.19 16.89 -7.28
C GLY A 176 -10.64 17.87 -6.18
N LYS A 177 -11.72 17.52 -5.48
CA LYS A 177 -12.24 18.23 -4.30
C LYS A 177 -11.23 18.45 -3.16
N GLY A 178 -10.09 17.75 -3.18
CA GLY A 178 -9.10 17.77 -2.11
C GLY A 178 -9.62 17.19 -0.80
N ILE A 179 -8.88 17.44 0.27
CA ILE A 179 -9.22 17.00 1.63
C ILE A 179 -9.17 18.18 2.60
N SER A 180 -10.11 18.21 3.55
CA SER A 180 -10.19 19.25 4.58
C SER A 180 -8.93 19.25 5.45
N GLN A 181 -8.61 20.40 6.07
CA GLN A 181 -7.41 20.49 6.92
C GLN A 181 -7.46 19.50 8.11
N LYS A 182 -8.66 19.23 8.64
CA LYS A 182 -8.88 18.21 9.67
C LYS A 182 -8.54 16.81 9.15
N ALA A 183 -9.04 16.45 7.96
CA ALA A 183 -8.73 15.16 7.33
C ALA A 183 -7.24 15.03 6.98
N LYS A 184 -6.57 16.11 6.54
CA LYS A 184 -5.10 16.12 6.31
C LYS A 184 -4.34 15.71 7.56
N ASN A 185 -4.69 16.31 8.70
CA ASN A 185 -4.02 16.01 9.97
C ASN A 185 -4.26 14.56 10.39
N GLU A 186 -5.45 13.99 10.16
CA GLU A 186 -5.75 12.59 10.45
C GLU A 186 -4.94 11.61 9.58
N VAL A 187 -4.78 11.89 8.28
CA VAL A 187 -3.98 11.05 7.36
C VAL A 187 -2.49 11.11 7.70
N LEU A 188 -1.96 12.30 8.02
CA LEU A 188 -0.54 12.52 8.35
C LEU A 188 -0.14 12.05 9.76
N ASN A 189 -1.05 12.14 10.74
CA ASN A 189 -0.76 11.69 12.11
C ASN A 189 -0.69 10.16 12.23
N ASN A 190 -1.44 9.41 11.40
CA ASN A 190 -1.32 7.95 11.35
C ASN A 190 0.03 7.48 10.76
N THR A 191 0.75 8.34 10.03
CA THR A 191 2.08 8.03 9.47
C THR A 191 3.24 8.53 10.36
N SER A 192 3.00 9.55 11.20
CA SER A 192 4.05 10.22 11.99
C SER A 192 4.31 9.63 13.39
N GLN A 193 3.49 8.67 13.86
CA GLN A 193 3.74 7.94 15.12
C GLN A 193 4.73 6.76 14.97
N ARG A 194 5.41 6.64 13.83
CA ARG A 194 6.52 5.71 13.62
C ARG A 194 7.86 6.47 13.68
N LYS A 195 8.24 6.89 14.88
CA LYS A 195 9.63 7.23 15.21
C LYS A 195 10.07 6.35 16.35
#